data_AF-A0A7X1HVK9-F1
#
_entry.id   AF-A0A7X1HVK9-F1
#
_cell.length_a   1.000
_cell.length_b   1.000
_cell.length_c   1.000
_cell.angle_alpha   90.00
_cell.angle_beta   90.00
_cell.angle_gamma   90.00
#
_symmetry.space_group_name_H-M   'P 1'
#
loop_
_entity.id
_entity.type
_entity.pdbx_description
1 polymer ?
#
loop_
_entity_poly.entity_id
_entity_poly.type
_entity_poly.pdbx_seq_one_letter_code
_entity_poly.pdbx_strand_id
1 'polypeptide(L)' 'MYEIIVEIKGEEYSYGEFNSKRMAESFLEDLYETKEIASDVEAWIEKYR' A
#
# COMPACT_ATOMS: atom_id res chain seq x y z
N MET A 1 -11.68 4.18 -6.77
CA MET A 1 -11.06 3.00 -6.12
C MET A 1 -9.70 3.43 -5.60
N TYR A 2 -9.20 2.83 -4.53
CA TYR A 2 -7.91 3.15 -3.93
C TYR A 2 -7.04 1.90 -3.97
N GLU A 3 -5.83 1.98 -4.50
CA GLU A 3 -4.92 0.86 -4.58
C GLU A 3 -3.69 1.15 -3.74
N ILE A 4 -3.18 0.15 -3.04
CA ILE A 4 -1.88 0.25 -2.36
C ILE A 4 -0.83 -0.28 -3.32
N ILE A 5 0.13 0.59 -3.66
CA ILE A 5 1.29 0.26 -4.47
C ILE A 5 2.50 0.16 -3.55
N VAL A 6 3.30 -0.88 -3.76
CA VAL A 6 4.53 -1.16 -3.01
C VAL A 6 5.67 -1.28 -4.01
N GLU A 7 6.72 -0.48 -3.85
CA GLU A 7 7.92 -0.54 -4.70
C GLU A 7 9.01 -1.37 -4.04
N ILE A 8 9.38 -2.49 -4.68
CA ILE A 8 10.46 -3.36 -4.23
C ILE A 8 11.52 -3.40 -5.34
N LYS A 9 12.71 -2.86 -5.06
CA LYS A 9 13.85 -2.84 -5.99
C LYS A 9 13.54 -2.20 -7.36
N GLY A 10 12.71 -1.15 -7.37
CA GLY A 10 12.31 -0.45 -8.60
C GLY A 10 11.19 -1.13 -9.39
N GLU A 11 10.59 -2.20 -8.85
CA GLU A 11 9.39 -2.83 -9.40
C GLU A 11 8.18 -2.51 -8.50
N GLU A 12 7.10 -2.04 -9.12
CA GLU A 12 5.85 -1.70 -8.44
C GLU A 12 4.91 -2.91 -8.38
N TYR A 13 4.34 -3.16 -7.21
CA TYR A 13 3.39 -4.24 -6.96
C TYR A 13 2.09 -3.69 -6.38
N SER A 14 0.96 -4.15 -6.92
CA SER A 14 -0.35 -3.95 -6.30
C SER A 14 -0.51 -4.88 -5.12
N TYR A 15 -0.70 -4.29 -3.94
CA TYR A 15 -0.87 -5.01 -2.68
C TYR A 15 -2.35 -5.14 -2.27
N GLY A 16 -3.22 -4.33 -2.86
CA GLY A 16 -4.66 -4.45 -2.63
C GLY A 16 -5.47 -3.25 -3.13
N GLU A 17 -6.71 -3.53 -3.51
CA GLU A 17 -7.70 -2.53 -3.92
C GLU A 17 -8.78 -2.33 -2.84
N PHE A 18 -9.12 -1.08 -2.60
CA PHE A 18 -10.02 -0.64 -1.55
C PHE A 18 -11.07 0.33 -2.08
N ASN A 19 -12.29 0.18 -1.59
CA ASN A 19 -13.41 1.04 -1.97
C ASN A 19 -13.41 2.40 -1.25
N SER A 20 -12.51 2.61 -0.28
CA SER A 20 -12.40 3.88 0.44
C SER A 20 -10.96 4.19 0.82
N LYS A 21 -10.61 5.48 0.83
CA LYS A 21 -9.27 5.94 1.23
C LYS A 21 -8.90 5.47 2.62
N ARG A 22 -9.84 5.59 3.56
CA ARG A 22 -9.64 5.23 4.97
C ARG A 22 -9.27 3.76 5.16
N MET A 23 -9.86 2.85 4.38
CA MET A 23 -9.50 1.43 4.44
C MET A 23 -8.09 1.18 3.90
N ALA A 24 -7.73 1.84 2.80
CA ALA A 24 -6.37 1.74 2.26
C ALA A 24 -5.33 2.33 3.25
N GLU A 25 -5.63 3.45 3.90
CA GLU A 25 -4.76 4.06 4.92
C GLU A 25 -4.57 3.12 6.12
N SER A 26 -5.66 2.58 6.68
CA SER A 26 -5.58 1.64 7.80
C SER A 26 -4.78 0.38 7.46
N PHE A 27 -4.99 -0.18 6.27
CA PHE A 27 -4.25 -1.37 5.84
C PHE A 27 -2.77 -1.07 5.60
N LEU A 28 -2.44 0.11 5.05
CA LEU A 28 -1.05 0.53 4.86
C LEU A 28 -0.33 0.69 6.21
N GLU A 29 -0.99 1.27 7.22
CA GLU A 29 -0.45 1.33 8.59
C GLU A 29 -0.20 -0.08 9.15
N ASP A 30 -1.19 -0.98 9.01
CA ASP A 30 -1.07 -2.37 9.46
C ASP A 30 0.13 -3.09 8.80
N LEU A 31 0.35 -2.91 7.49
CA LEU A 31 1.48 -3.51 6.76
C LEU A 31 2.85 -3.12 7.36
N TYR A 32 2.99 -1.86 7.77
CA TYR A 32 4.21 -1.38 8.41
C TYR A 32 4.34 -1.89 9.85
N GLU A 33 3.23 -1.98 10.59
CA GLU A 33 3.24 -2.50 11.98
C GLU A 33 3.53 -4.00 12.06
N THR A 34 2.94 -4.79 11.15
CA THR A 34 3.14 -6.25 11.08
C THR A 34 4.51 -6.62 10.49
N LYS A 35 5.25 -5.65 9.94
CA LYS A 35 6.52 -5.85 9.22
C LYS A 35 6.37 -6.82 8.05
N GLU A 36 5.18 -6.88 7.45
CA GLU A 36 4.96 -7.64 6.22
C GLU A 36 5.73 -7.04 5.05
N ILE A 37 5.92 -5.72 5.08
CA ILE A 37 6.87 -5.01 4.22
C ILE A 37 8.04 -4.48 5.05
N ALA A 38 9.24 -4.51 4.46
CA ALA A 38 10.42 -3.98 5.12
C ALA A 38 10.34 -2.45 5.21
N SER A 39 10.93 -1.85 6.24
CA SER A 39 10.82 -0.40 6.47
C SER A 39 11.54 0.45 5.40
N ASP A 40 12.39 -0.16 4.58
CA ASP A 40 13.06 0.44 3.42
C ASP A 40 12.24 0.37 2.13
N VAL A 41 11.06 -0.25 2.17
CA VAL A 41 10.13 -0.35 1.05
C VAL A 41 9.23 0.88 1.02
N GLU A 42 9.19 1.56 -0.13
CA GLU A 42 8.27 2.66 -0.37
C GLU A 42 6.88 2.12 -0.73
N ALA A 43 5.85 2.62 -0.06
CA ALA A 43 4.46 2.26 -0.35
C ALA A 43 3.57 3.50 -0.29
N TRP A 44 2.63 3.59 -1.21
CA TRP A 44 1.68 4.72 -1.30
C TRP A 44 0.30 4.27 -1.77
N ILE A 45 -0.68 5.16 -1.61
CA ILE A 45 -2.06 4.91 -2.04
C ILE A 45 -2.33 5.67 -3.32
N GLU A 46 -2.62 4.95 -4.39
CA GLU A 46 -3.05 5.53 -5.66
C GLU A 46 -4.58 5.55 -5.76
N LYS A 47 -5.14 6.63 -6.32
CA LYS A 47 -6.59 6.77 -6.51
C LYS A 47 -6.96 6.59 -7.98
N TYR A 48 -7.67 5.52 -8.28
CA TYR A 48 -8.30 5.30 -9.58
C TYR A 48 -9.67 5.97 -9.66
N ARG A 49 -9.93 6.57 -10.82
CA ARG A 49 -11.11 7.36 -11.13
C ARG A 49 -12.22 6.54 -11.75
#